data_AF-A7T9F3-F1
#
_entry.id   AF-A7T9F3-F1
#
_cell.length_a   1.000
_cell.length_b   1.000
_cell.length_c   1.000
_cell.angle_alpha   90.00
_cell.angle_beta   90.00
_cell.angle_gamma   90.00
#
_symmetry.space_group_name_H-M   'P 1'
#
loop_
_entity.id
_entity.type
_entity.pdbx_description
1 polymer ?
#
loop_
_entity_poly.entity_id
_entity_poly.type
_entity_poly.pdbx_seq_one_letter_code
_entity_poly.pdbx_strand_id
1 'polypeptide(L)'
;DQFAVSLSQAVGATGKKEDDLQSSKLNKVSQLTGFSDPVYAEAYVNVNQYDIVLDVLIVNQTTDTLQNVTLELATLGDLKLVEKPQPILLGANDFSNIKANVKVSSTENGIIFGNIGEFPFFY
;
A
#
# COMPACT_ATOMS: atom_id res chain seq x y z
N ASP A 1 -43.81 -8.38 10.10
CA ASP A 1 -43.12 -7.46 9.17
C ASP A 1 -42.11 -8.15 8.28
N GLN A 2 -42.49 -8.41 7.03
CA GLN A 2 -41.61 -9.00 6.02
C GLN A 2 -40.53 -8.00 5.55
N PHE A 3 -40.76 -6.69 5.77
CA PHE A 3 -39.79 -5.62 5.49
C PHE A 3 -38.56 -5.64 6.40
N ALA A 4 -38.72 -5.96 7.69
CA ALA A 4 -37.61 -6.03 8.64
C ALA A 4 -36.64 -7.17 8.31
N VAL A 5 -37.17 -8.29 7.81
CA VAL A 5 -36.39 -9.47 7.43
C VAL A 5 -35.53 -9.19 6.20
N SER A 6 -36.08 -8.51 5.19
CA SER A 6 -35.33 -8.11 3.98
C SER A 6 -34.23 -7.10 4.28
N LEU A 7 -34.43 -6.15 5.21
CA LEU A 7 -33.36 -5.26 5.66
C LEU A 7 -32.26 -6.03 6.40
N SER A 8 -32.61 -6.96 7.29
CA SER A 8 -31.60 -7.74 8.04
C SER A 8 -30.76 -8.67 7.15
N GLN A 9 -31.31 -9.13 6.03
CA GLN A 9 -30.55 -9.92 5.03
C GLN A 9 -29.68 -9.03 4.14
N ALA A 10 -30.11 -7.81 3.81
CA ALA A 10 -29.31 -6.86 3.03
C ALA A 10 -28.14 -6.25 3.83
N VAL A 11 -28.23 -6.21 5.16
CA VAL A 11 -27.20 -5.64 6.06
C VAL A 11 -26.18 -6.69 6.54
N GLY A 12 -26.23 -7.93 6.05
CA GLY A 12 -25.16 -8.91 6.29
C GLY A 12 -25.07 -9.38 7.75
N ALA A 13 -26.21 -9.66 8.39
CA ALA A 13 -26.22 -10.31 9.69
C ALA A 13 -25.99 -11.84 9.57
N THR A 14 -24.83 -12.24 9.03
CA THR A 14 -24.34 -13.62 9.06
C THR A 14 -22.91 -13.64 9.57
N GLY A 15 -22.74 -14.06 10.82
CA GLY A 15 -21.48 -14.59 11.35
C GLY A 15 -20.48 -13.55 11.85
N LYS A 16 -20.41 -13.42 13.18
CA LYS A 16 -19.32 -12.77 13.94
C LYS A 16 -17.94 -13.45 13.76
N LYS A 17 -17.45 -13.56 12.53
CA LYS A 17 -16.11 -14.09 12.22
C LYS A 17 -15.37 -13.32 11.11
N GLU A 18 -16.02 -12.41 10.39
CA GLU A 18 -15.35 -11.62 9.33
C GLU A 18 -14.75 -10.30 9.86
N ASP A 19 -15.30 -9.71 10.91
CA ASP A 19 -14.86 -8.43 11.46
C ASP A 19 -13.43 -8.51 12.09
N ASP A 20 -13.13 -9.63 12.75
CA ASP A 20 -11.80 -9.91 13.30
C ASP A 20 -10.75 -10.14 12.19
N LEU A 21 -11.15 -10.67 11.03
CA LEU A 21 -10.25 -10.91 9.90
C LEU A 21 -9.99 -9.64 9.08
N GLN A 22 -10.96 -8.72 8.99
CA GLN A 22 -10.79 -7.43 8.32
C GLN A 22 -9.96 -6.46 9.17
N SER A 23 -10.21 -6.40 10.48
CA SER A 23 -9.38 -5.61 11.41
C SER A 23 -7.92 -6.11 11.46
N SER A 24 -7.70 -7.43 11.40
CA SER A 24 -6.36 -8.04 11.34
C SER A 24 -5.58 -7.70 10.07
N LYS A 25 -6.26 -7.49 8.93
CA LYS A 25 -5.63 -7.08 7.66
C LYS A 25 -5.26 -5.61 7.70
N LEU A 26 -6.14 -4.75 8.20
CA LEU A 26 -5.85 -3.31 8.35
C LEU A 26 -4.70 -3.05 9.33
N ASN A 27 -4.49 -3.92 10.32
CA ASN A 27 -3.38 -3.82 11.27
C ASN A 27 -1.98 -4.03 10.63
N LYS A 28 -1.91 -4.40 9.35
CA LYS A 28 -0.65 -4.52 8.59
C LYS A 28 -0.44 -3.37 7.60
N VAL A 29 -1.30 -2.35 7.65
CA VAL A 29 -1.13 -1.13 6.87
C VAL A 29 -0.28 -0.15 7.66
N SER A 30 0.83 0.27 7.07
CA SER A 30 1.76 1.25 7.64
C SER A 30 1.71 2.54 6.83
N GLN A 31 1.46 3.66 7.52
CA GLN A 31 1.55 4.99 6.93
C GLN A 31 3.02 5.31 6.57
N LEU A 32 3.27 5.71 5.32
CA LEU A 32 4.61 6.05 4.83
C LEU A 32 4.86 7.56 4.75
N THR A 33 3.82 8.35 4.50
CA THR A 33 3.89 9.83 4.42
C THR A 33 2.86 10.49 5.33
N GLY A 34 3.05 11.77 5.65
CA GLY A 34 2.12 12.53 6.46
C GLY A 34 0.82 12.86 5.73
N PHE A 35 -0.27 13.01 6.47
CA PHE A 35 -1.56 13.42 5.89
C PHE A 35 -1.52 14.80 5.22
N SER A 36 -0.58 15.66 5.63
CA SER A 36 -0.39 16.99 5.07
C SER A 36 0.54 17.01 3.85
N ASP A 37 1.12 15.87 3.47
CA ASP A 37 2.03 15.80 2.33
C ASP A 37 1.24 15.83 1.02
N PRO A 38 1.75 16.47 -0.05
CA PRO A 38 1.07 16.55 -1.34
C PRO A 38 0.83 15.16 -1.97
N VAL A 39 1.65 14.17 -1.60
CA VAL A 39 1.48 12.77 -1.97
C VAL A 39 1.31 11.95 -0.70
N TYR A 40 0.13 11.35 -0.54
CA TYR A 40 -0.16 10.44 0.56
C TYR A 40 0.20 9.01 0.18
N ALA A 41 0.80 8.24 1.09
CA ALA A 41 1.09 6.84 0.86
C ALA A 41 0.94 5.95 2.10
N GLU A 42 0.40 4.76 1.86
CA GLU A 42 0.26 3.68 2.82
C GLU A 42 0.76 2.38 2.21
N ALA A 43 1.39 1.53 3.02
CA ALA A 43 1.85 0.21 2.59
C ALA A 43 1.14 -0.88 3.37
N TYR A 44 0.44 -1.77 2.66
CA TYR A 44 0.01 -3.04 3.21
C TYR A 44 1.14 -4.07 3.07
N VAL A 45 1.57 -4.63 4.19
CA VAL A 45 2.67 -5.61 4.24
C VAL A 45 2.11 -7.02 4.32
N ASN A 46 2.37 -7.83 3.30
CA ASN A 46 2.09 -9.26 3.31
C ASN A 46 3.38 -10.08 3.40
N VAL A 47 3.49 -10.93 4.41
CA VAL A 47 4.70 -11.74 4.68
C VAL A 47 4.39 -13.22 4.46
N ASN A 48 5.08 -13.83 3.51
CA ASN A 48 4.99 -15.24 3.13
C ASN A 48 6.37 -15.92 3.24
N GLN A 49 6.83 -16.23 4.47
CA GLN A 49 8.10 -16.90 4.81
C GLN A 49 9.39 -16.38 4.10
N TYR A 50 9.53 -16.59 2.80
CA TYR A 50 10.64 -16.13 1.96
C TYR A 50 10.28 -14.95 1.04
N ASP A 51 9.03 -14.51 1.03
CA ASP A 51 8.52 -13.47 0.15
C ASP A 51 7.74 -12.43 0.95
N ILE A 52 8.15 -11.17 0.87
CA ILE A 52 7.43 -10.03 1.40
C ILE A 52 6.88 -9.24 0.21
N VAL A 53 5.57 -9.10 0.18
CA VAL A 53 4.87 -8.25 -0.80
C VAL A 53 4.44 -6.98 -0.10
N LEU A 54 4.93 -5.85 -0.60
CA LEU A 54 4.49 -4.51 -0.22
C LEU A 54 3.51 -4.03 -1.27
N ASP A 55 2.25 -3.84 -0.88
CA ASP A 55 1.25 -3.16 -1.73
C ASP A 55 1.13 -1.72 -1.23
N VAL A 56 1.69 -0.79 -1.99
CA VAL A 56 1.75 0.62 -1.63
C VAL A 56 0.67 1.37 -2.38
N LEU A 57 -0.31 1.88 -1.63
CA LEU A 57 -1.27 2.85 -2.14
C LEU A 57 -0.60 4.22 -2.15
N ILE A 58 -0.61 4.88 -3.31
CA ILE A 58 -0.12 6.25 -3.48
C ILE A 58 -1.29 7.09 -3.96
N VAL A 59 -1.54 8.22 -3.29
CA VAL A 59 -2.63 9.14 -3.60
C VAL A 59 -2.04 10.53 -3.83
N ASN A 60 -2.39 11.14 -4.95
CA ASN A 60 -2.11 12.54 -5.21
C ASN A 60 -3.17 13.38 -4.49
N GLN A 61 -2.77 14.16 -3.47
CA GLN A 61 -3.69 15.06 -2.76
C GLN A 61 -3.81 16.44 -3.42
N THR A 62 -3.07 16.68 -4.50
CA THR A 62 -3.03 17.97 -5.20
C THR A 62 -4.03 18.01 -6.36
N THR A 63 -4.28 19.23 -6.85
CA THR A 63 -5.10 19.48 -8.04
C THR A 63 -4.34 19.39 -9.35
N ASP A 64 -3.03 19.14 -9.30
CA ASP A 64 -2.16 19.06 -10.46
C ASP A 64 -1.88 17.59 -10.79
N THR A 65 -1.67 17.28 -12.08
CA THR A 65 -1.23 15.94 -12.49
C THR A 65 0.26 15.81 -12.22
N LEU A 66 0.62 14.87 -11.34
CA LEU A 66 2.02 14.54 -11.03
C LEU A 66 2.54 13.55 -12.07
N GLN A 67 3.69 13.88 -12.67
CA GLN A 67 4.31 13.04 -13.69
C GLN A 67 5.54 12.34 -13.11
N ASN A 68 5.81 11.12 -13.58
CA ASN A 68 6.99 10.34 -13.14
C ASN A 68 7.09 10.21 -11.62
N VAL A 69 5.96 9.96 -10.96
CA VAL A 69 5.99 9.62 -9.54
C VAL A 69 6.64 8.26 -9.41
N THR A 70 7.74 8.21 -8.67
CA THR A 70 8.53 6.99 -8.47
C THR A 70 8.54 6.63 -7.00
N LEU A 71 8.30 5.35 -6.72
CA LEU A 71 8.59 4.73 -5.43
C LEU A 71 9.96 4.04 -5.53
N GLU A 72 10.95 4.63 -4.90
CA GLU A 72 12.28 4.04 -4.78
C GLU A 72 12.37 3.30 -3.45
N LEU A 73 12.66 2.00 -3.50
CA LEU A 73 12.84 1.16 -2.32
C LEU A 73 14.28 0.67 -2.25
N ALA A 74 14.80 0.63 -1.04
CA ALA A 74 16.06 0.04 -0.68
C ALA A 74 15.87 -0.86 0.53
N THR A 75 16.73 -1.89 0.61
CA THR A 75 16.69 -2.88 1.67
C THR A 75 18.04 -2.92 2.37
N LEU A 76 18.03 -3.16 3.68
CA LEU A 76 19.21 -3.38 4.49
C LEU A 76 19.06 -4.72 5.22
N GLY A 77 20.14 -5.51 5.21
CA GLY A 77 20.17 -6.89 5.68
C GLY A 77 19.98 -7.91 4.55
N ASP A 78 19.57 -9.13 4.91
CA ASP A 78 19.42 -10.28 4.00
C ASP A 78 18.12 -10.25 3.17
N LEU A 79 17.71 -9.05 2.76
CA LEU A 79 16.53 -8.77 1.94
C LEU A 79 16.95 -8.34 0.53
N LYS A 80 16.33 -8.93 -0.47
CA LYS A 80 16.57 -8.60 -1.89
C LYS A 80 15.30 -8.07 -2.54
N LEU A 81 15.32 -6.80 -2.93
CA LEU A 81 14.29 -6.24 -3.81
C LEU A 81 14.39 -6.92 -5.19
N VAL A 82 13.30 -7.56 -5.61
CA VAL A 82 13.25 -8.30 -6.89
C VAL A 82 12.90 -7.39 -8.06
N GLU A 83 12.05 -6.41 -7.81
CA GLU A 83 11.51 -5.53 -8.83
C GLU A 83 11.52 -4.08 -8.34
N LYS A 84 12.01 -3.18 -9.19
CA LYS A 84 11.92 -1.75 -8.95
C LYS A 84 10.63 -1.22 -9.56
N PRO A 85 9.78 -0.52 -8.77
CA PRO A 85 8.62 0.15 -9.30
C PRO A 85 8.94 1.02 -10.51
N GLN A 86 8.09 0.95 -11.53
CA GLN A 86 8.18 1.87 -12.67
C GLN A 86 7.58 3.23 -12.29
N PRO A 87 8.06 4.33 -12.90
CA PRO A 87 7.42 5.62 -12.78
C PRO A 87 5.96 5.55 -13.21
N ILE A 88 5.07 6.21 -12.46
CA ILE A 88 3.64 6.30 -12.76
C ILE A 88 3.23 7.75 -12.99
N LEU A 89 2.14 7.93 -13.74
CA LEU A 89 1.41 9.19 -13.85
C LEU A 89 0.25 9.15 -12.88
N LEU A 90 0.12 10.18 -12.04
CA LEU A 90 -0.98 10.34 -11.10
C LEU A 90 -1.76 11.60 -11.45
N GLY A 91 -3.02 11.43 -11.87
CA GLY A 91 -3.93 12.55 -12.10
C GLY A 91 -4.22 13.34 -10.82
N ALA A 92 -4.81 14.52 -10.98
CA ALA A 92 -5.30 15.33 -9.87
C ALA A 92 -6.29 14.54 -8.99
N ASN A 93 -6.04 14.46 -7.68
CA ASN A 93 -6.85 13.68 -6.73
C ASN A 93 -6.97 12.18 -7.07
N ASP A 94 -6.07 11.65 -7.91
CA ASP A 94 -6.07 10.25 -8.33
C ASP A 94 -5.17 9.40 -7.44
N PHE A 95 -5.30 8.07 -7.54
CA PHE A 95 -4.50 7.13 -6.78
C PHE A 95 -4.01 5.96 -7.65
N SER A 96 -2.96 5.31 -7.19
CA SER A 96 -2.40 4.12 -7.83
C SER A 96 -1.80 3.18 -6.80
N ASN A 97 -1.79 1.89 -7.13
CA ASN A 97 -1.20 0.84 -6.31
C ASN A 97 0.09 0.35 -6.95
N ILE A 98 1.16 0.36 -6.17
CA ILE A 98 2.46 -0.16 -6.56
C ILE A 98 2.75 -1.41 -5.74
N LYS A 99 3.03 -2.52 -6.42
CA LYS A 99 3.46 -3.76 -5.78
C LYS A 99 4.98 -3.90 -5.86
N ALA A 100 5.62 -4.09 -4.71
CA ALA A 100 7.04 -4.40 -4.63
C ALA A 100 7.24 -5.76 -3.94
N ASN A 101 8.02 -6.62 -4.59
CA ASN A 101 8.34 -7.96 -4.09
C ASN A 101 9.76 -7.96 -3.52
N VAL A 102 9.89 -8.39 -2.27
CA VAL A 102 11.16 -8.51 -1.56
C VAL A 102 11.35 -9.96 -1.15
N LYS A 103 12.47 -10.56 -1.56
CA LYS A 103 12.84 -11.91 -1.16
C LYS A 103 13.68 -11.87 0.10
N VAL A 104 13.38 -12.78 1.01
CA VAL A 104 14.08 -12.95 2.28
C VAL A 104 15.05 -14.11 2.13
N SER A 105 16.35 -13.84 2.27
CA SER A 105 17.39 -14.87 2.17
C SER A 105 17.64 -15.56 3.51
N SER A 106 17.49 -14.83 4.62
CA SER A 106 17.60 -15.31 6.00
C SER A 106 16.68 -14.53 6.94
N THR A 107 16.25 -15.13 8.04
CA THR A 107 15.25 -14.57 8.98
C THR A 107 15.85 -13.58 10.00
N GLU A 108 16.84 -12.78 9.61
CA GLU A 108 17.37 -11.71 10.47
C GLU A 108 16.52 -10.44 10.34
N ASN A 109 16.68 -9.51 11.29
CA ASN A 109 16.03 -8.20 11.22
C ASN A 109 16.47 -7.47 9.93
N GLY A 110 15.52 -7.23 9.04
CA GLY A 110 15.72 -6.46 7.82
C GLY A 110 15.00 -5.11 7.89
N ILE A 111 15.54 -4.11 7.20
CA ILE A 111 14.91 -2.79 7.08
C ILE A 111 14.57 -2.58 5.61
N ILE A 112 13.34 -2.15 5.34
CA ILE A 112 12.92 -1.66 4.03
C ILE A 112 12.64 -0.17 4.20
N PHE A 113 13.29 0.66 3.39
CA PHE A 113 13.11 2.10 3.38
C PHE A 113 13.01 2.60 1.96
N GLY A 114 12.50 3.80 1.77
CA GLY A 114 12.32 4.33 0.43
C GLY A 114 11.91 5.78 0.41
N ASN A 115 11.90 6.33 -0.81
CA ASN A 115 11.42 7.68 -1.10
C ASN A 115 10.31 7.62 -2.15
N ILE A 116 9.36 8.53 -1.99
CA ILE A 116 8.35 8.83 -3.00
C ILE A 116 8.62 10.25 -3.46
N GLY A 117 8.80 10.43 -4.76
CA GLY A 117 9.06 11.73 -5.34
C GLY A 117 8.66 11.78 -6.80
N GLU A 118 8.39 13.00 -7.26
CA GLU A 118 8.35 13.32 -8.68
C GLU A 118 9.78 13.61 -9.12
N PHE A 119 10.29 12.87 -10.10
CA PHE A 119 11.56 13.21 -10.74
C PHE A 119 11.29 14.25 -11.83
N PRO A 120 11.69 15.52 -11.64
CA PRO A 120 11.69 16.45 -12.75
C PRO A 120 12.76 15.97 -13.74
N PHE A 121 12.35 15.72 -14.99
CA PHE A 121 13.31 15.59 -16.09
C PHE A 121 14.03 16.93 -16.22
N PHE A 122 15.18 17.08 -15.57
CA PHE A 122 16.10 18.17 -15.90
C PHE A 122 16.70 17.87 -17.29
N TYR A 123 16.50 18.80 -18.23
CA TYR A 123 17.09 18.82 -19.56
C TYR A 123 18.46 19.51 -19.53
#